data_AF-B1ZHR3-F1
#
_entry.id   AF-B1ZHR3-F1
#
_cell.length_a   1.000
_cell.length_b   1.000
_cell.length_c   1.000
_cell.angle_alpha   90.00
_cell.angle_beta   90.00
_cell.angle_gamma   90.00
#
_symmetry.space_group_name_H-M   'P 1'
#
loop_
_entity.id
_entity.type
_entity.pdbx_description
1 polymer ?
#
loop_
_entity_poly.entity_id
_entity_poly.type
_entity_poly.pdbx_seq_one_letter_code
_entity_poly.pdbx_strand_id
1 'polypeptide(L)'
;MSAGGKSGPALGAENVEKLRAYLDDLRKRGLPLPSRGGEINLSAIALACGFNRQVFYVNEGARSLLADAAARPAPGGADPDDVEGDEKPVTRSDRRDRRIHQLEQANAALRAENHGLRERLRRLEHVEAVMMTGRRVAP
;
A
#
# COMPACT_ATOMS: atom_id res chain seq x y z
N MET A 1 23.37 10.96 41.19
CA MET A 1 22.61 9.72 41.42
C MET A 1 22.56 8.94 40.11
N SER A 2 22.98 7.67 40.21
CA SER A 2 23.05 6.56 39.24
C SER A 2 22.83 6.79 37.74
N ALA A 3 23.93 6.78 36.99
CA ALA A 3 23.96 6.31 35.61
C ALA A 3 24.02 4.77 35.60
N GLY A 4 22.86 4.13 35.76
CA GLY A 4 22.70 2.69 35.52
C GLY A 4 22.59 2.42 34.03
N GLY A 5 23.71 2.50 33.30
CA GLY A 5 23.76 2.10 31.90
C GLY A 5 23.45 0.62 31.77
N LYS A 6 22.29 0.27 31.20
CA LYS A 6 21.93 -1.12 30.89
C LYS A 6 23.05 -1.77 30.06
N SER A 7 23.38 -3.02 30.35
CA SER A 7 24.40 -3.76 29.61
C SER A 7 23.98 -3.95 28.15
N GLY A 8 24.94 -3.98 27.23
CA GLY A 8 24.69 -4.16 25.79
C GLY A 8 23.74 -5.33 25.45
N PRO A 9 23.89 -6.51 26.07
CA PRO A 9 22.96 -7.62 25.89
C PRO A 9 21.52 -7.33 26.36
N ALA A 10 21.37 -6.63 27.50
CA ALA A 10 20.06 -6.28 28.02
C ALA A 10 19.32 -5.28 27.11
N LEU A 11 20.04 -4.29 26.56
CA LEU A 11 19.52 -3.39 25.54
C LEU A 11 19.14 -4.14 24.26
N GLY A 12 19.94 -5.14 23.88
CA GLY A 12 19.63 -6.03 22.76
C GLY A 12 18.30 -6.73 22.94
N ALA A 13 18.10 -7.40 24.08
CA ALA A 13 16.86 -8.09 24.39
C ALA A 13 15.64 -7.15 24.41
N GLU A 14 15.78 -5.96 25.01
CA GLU A 14 14.71 -4.95 25.05
C GLU A 14 14.28 -4.51 23.64
N ASN A 15 15.22 -4.34 22.72
CA ASN A 15 14.90 -3.96 21.34
C ASN A 15 14.16 -5.07 20.59
N VAL A 16 14.49 -6.33 20.85
CA VAL A 16 13.78 -7.48 20.26
C VAL A 16 12.33 -7.53 20.75
N GLU A 17 12.11 -7.30 22.05
CA GLU A 17 10.75 -7.25 22.61
C GLU A 17 9.93 -6.09 22.05
N LYS A 18 10.53 -4.89 21.91
CA LYS A 18 9.87 -3.75 21.24
C LYS A 18 9.47 -4.06 19.80
N LEU A 19 10.37 -4.70 19.04
CA LEU A 19 10.09 -5.12 17.67
C LEU A 19 8.98 -6.16 17.62
N ARG A 20 8.99 -7.14 18.52
CA ARG A 20 7.92 -8.16 18.61
C ARG A 20 6.56 -7.52 18.87
N ALA A 21 6.48 -6.62 19.85
CA ALA A 21 5.24 -5.93 20.17
C ALA A 21 4.71 -5.12 18.98
N TYR A 22 5.59 -4.43 18.25
CA TYR A 22 5.23 -3.69 17.04
C TYR A 22 4.69 -4.60 15.93
N LEU A 23 5.38 -5.71 15.64
CA LEU A 23 4.94 -6.67 14.62
C LEU A 23 3.61 -7.33 14.99
N ASP A 24 3.39 -7.62 16.27
CA ASP A 24 2.12 -8.14 16.77
C ASP A 24 0.97 -7.13 16.65
N ASP A 25 1.22 -5.83 16.87
CA ASP A 25 0.23 -4.76 16.65
C ASP A 25 -0.16 -4.66 15.18
N LEU A 26 0.82 -4.63 14.27
CA LEU A 26 0.57 -4.64 12.84
C LEU A 26 -0.29 -5.84 12.43
N ARG A 27 0.04 -7.02 12.96
CA ARG A 27 -0.74 -8.25 12.71
C ARG A 27 -2.18 -8.12 13.21
N LYS A 28 -2.39 -7.65 14.44
CA LYS A 28 -3.73 -7.46 15.01
C LYS A 28 -4.58 -6.49 14.19
N ARG A 29 -3.94 -5.49 13.58
CA ARG A 29 -4.59 -4.47 12.75
C ARG A 29 -4.69 -4.86 11.28
N GLY A 30 -4.14 -6.01 10.88
CA GLY A 30 -4.10 -6.44 9.49
C GLY A 30 -3.28 -5.51 8.58
N LEU A 31 -2.29 -4.80 9.13
CA LEU A 31 -1.48 -3.86 8.37
C LEU A 31 -0.21 -4.53 7.83
N PRO A 32 0.20 -4.22 6.59
CA PRO A 32 1.45 -4.72 6.04
C PRO A 32 2.67 -4.04 6.71
N LEU A 33 3.85 -4.65 6.54
CA LEU A 33 5.10 -4.01 6.95
C LEU A 33 5.33 -2.71 6.16
N PRO A 34 5.88 -1.65 6.80
CA PRO A 34 6.26 -0.44 6.09
C PRO A 34 7.25 -0.76 4.96
N SER A 35 6.91 -0.37 3.74
CA SER A 35 7.74 -0.57 2.56
C SER A 35 7.99 0.75 1.82
N ARG A 36 9.14 0.86 1.16
CA ARG A 36 9.48 1.98 0.28
C ARG A 36 10.20 1.43 -0.93
N GLY A 37 9.63 1.62 -2.12
CA GLY A 37 10.25 1.14 -3.36
C GLY A 37 10.20 -0.38 -3.57
N GLY A 38 9.36 -1.10 -2.82
CA GLY A 38 9.27 -2.57 -2.86
C GLY A 38 10.21 -3.27 -1.87
N GLU A 39 10.95 -2.52 -1.05
CA GLU A 39 11.79 -3.04 0.02
C GLU A 39 11.24 -2.61 1.38
N ILE A 40 11.55 -3.40 2.42
CA ILE A 40 11.15 -3.09 3.80
C ILE A 40 11.85 -1.82 4.28
N ASN A 41 11.07 -0.88 4.79
CA ASN A 41 11.60 0.37 5.30
C ASN A 41 12.07 0.21 6.76
N LEU A 42 13.30 -0.27 6.92
CA LEU A 42 13.94 -0.48 8.23
C LEU A 42 13.96 0.78 9.09
N SER A 43 14.12 1.96 8.50
CA SER A 43 14.13 3.23 9.23
C SER A 43 12.76 3.53 9.84
N ALA A 44 11.67 3.29 9.10
CA ALA A 44 10.31 3.48 9.61
C ALA A 44 10.00 2.52 10.77
N ILE A 45 10.43 1.26 10.66
CA ILE A 45 10.23 0.26 11.72
C ILE A 45 11.05 0.64 12.96
N ALA A 46 12.32 1.02 12.79
CA ALA A 46 13.18 1.44 13.90
C ALA A 46 12.58 2.63 14.66
N LEU A 47 12.08 3.64 13.94
CA LEU A 47 11.39 4.80 14.51
C LEU A 47 10.13 4.39 15.27
N ALA A 48 9.28 3.53 14.70
CA ALA A 48 8.07 3.05 15.35
C ALA A 48 8.36 2.24 16.62
N CYS A 49 9.45 1.47 16.62
CA CYS A 49 9.88 0.70 17.79
C CYS A 49 10.67 1.53 18.82
N GLY A 50 11.06 2.77 18.50
CA GLY A 50 11.82 3.64 19.38
C GLY A 50 13.29 3.23 19.57
N PHE A 51 13.93 2.63 18.57
CA PHE A 51 15.36 2.29 18.60
C PHE A 51 16.08 2.69 17.30
N ASN A 52 17.42 2.63 17.30
CA ASN A 52 18.24 2.95 16.13
C ASN A 52 18.22 1.80 15.11
N ARG A 53 18.10 2.12 13.81
CA ARG A 53 18.18 1.15 12.69
C ARG A 53 19.40 0.22 12.78
N GLN A 54 20.52 0.66 13.36
CA GLN A 54 21.73 -0.16 13.57
C GLN A 54 21.45 -1.48 14.29
N VAL A 55 20.39 -1.54 15.11
CA VAL A 55 19.96 -2.75 15.81
C VAL A 55 19.68 -3.90 14.84
N PHE A 56 19.11 -3.66 13.66
CA PHE A 56 18.85 -4.71 12.67
C PHE A 56 20.13 -5.32 12.06
N TYR A 57 21.26 -4.62 12.19
CA TYR A 57 22.55 -5.09 11.70
C TYR A 57 23.36 -5.83 12.77
N VAL A 58 23.25 -5.39 14.02
CA VAL A 58 24.08 -5.90 15.13
C VAL A 58 23.37 -6.96 15.96
N ASN A 59 22.04 -6.87 16.08
CA ASN A 59 21.26 -7.81 16.88
C ASN A 59 20.61 -8.87 15.97
N GLU A 60 21.16 -10.08 16.03
CA GLU A 60 20.69 -11.23 15.25
C GLU A 60 19.23 -11.58 15.55
N GLY A 61 18.79 -11.46 16.81
CA GLY A 61 17.40 -11.72 17.19
C GLY A 61 16.42 -10.75 16.52
N ALA A 62 16.79 -9.48 16.41
CA ALA A 62 15.96 -8.49 15.71
C ALA A 62 15.92 -8.75 14.19
N ARG A 63 17.03 -9.20 13.61
CA ARG A 63 17.12 -9.56 12.20
C ARG A 63 16.26 -10.78 11.87
N SER A 64 16.39 -11.86 12.64
CA SER A 64 15.61 -13.09 12.45
C SER A 64 14.12 -12.82 12.60
N LEU A 65 13.72 -12.08 13.64
CA LEU A 65 12.31 -11.76 13.88
C LEU A 65 11.70 -10.95 12.72
N LEU A 66 12.45 -10.01 12.16
CA LEU A 66 11.99 -9.22 11.01
C LEU A 66 11.92 -10.07 9.73
N ALA A 67 12.89 -10.96 9.51
CA ALA A 67 12.89 -11.87 8.36
C ALA A 67 11.69 -12.82 8.40
N ASP A 68 11.37 -13.37 9.57
CA ASP A 68 10.20 -14.23 9.77
C ASP A 68 8.88 -13.48 9.50
N ALA A 69 8.81 -12.22 9.91
CA ALA A 69 7.64 -11.37 9.63
C ALA A 69 7.53 -11.01 8.15
N ALA A 70 8.64 -10.84 7.46
CA ALA A 70 8.69 -10.55 6.02
C ALA A 70 8.34 -11.77 5.15
N ALA A 71 8.72 -12.97 5.59
CA ALA A 71 8.42 -14.22 4.90
C ALA A 71 6.95 -14.62 5.02
N ARG A 72 6.21 -14.06 5.98
CA ARG A 72 4.77 -14.31 6.10
C ARG A 72 4.00 -13.49 5.08
N PRO A 73 3.09 -14.12 4.32
CA PRO A 73 2.21 -13.38 3.42
C PRO A 73 1.38 -12.39 4.26
N ALA A 74 1.41 -11.12 3.86
CA ALA A 74 0.63 -10.09 4.53
C ALA A 74 -0.87 -10.45 4.44
N PRO A 75 -1.66 -10.27 5.52
CA PRO A 75 -3.11 -10.36 5.41
C PRO A 75 -3.59 -9.22 4.50
N GLY A 76 -3.94 -9.55 3.25
CA GLY A 76 -4.64 -8.65 2.35
C GLY A 76 -3.82 -7.89 1.29
N GLY A 77 -2.75 -8.47 0.72
CA GLY A 77 -2.11 -7.84 -0.44
C GLY A 77 -0.87 -8.52 -0.97
N ALA A 78 -1.02 -9.77 -1.44
CA ALA A 78 -0.15 -10.30 -2.48
C ALA A 78 -0.97 -10.26 -3.77
N ASP A 79 -0.67 -9.32 -4.67
CA ASP A 79 -1.08 -9.47 -6.08
C ASP A 79 -0.29 -10.68 -6.63
N PRO A 80 -0.96 -11.76 -7.05
CA PRO A 80 -0.30 -12.95 -7.56
C PRO A 80 -0.08 -12.75 -9.06
N ASP A 81 0.98 -12.06 -9.45
CA ASP A 81 1.44 -12.05 -10.85
C ASP A 81 2.97 -12.16 -10.90
N ASP A 82 3.49 -13.20 -10.24
CA ASP A 82 4.73 -13.85 -10.63
C ASP A 82 4.38 -14.97 -11.62
N VAL A 83 4.03 -14.58 -12.85
CA VAL A 83 4.04 -15.53 -13.98
C VAL A 83 5.28 -15.25 -14.80
N GLU A 84 6.19 -16.22 -14.68
CA GLU A 84 7.46 -16.38 -15.36
C GLU A 84 7.29 -16.21 -16.88
N GLY A 85 7.97 -15.21 -17.44
CA GLY A 85 7.99 -14.91 -18.87
C GLY A 85 9.33 -14.31 -19.24
N ASP A 86 10.12 -15.10 -19.97
CA ASP A 86 11.45 -14.80 -20.49
C ASP A 86 11.41 -13.65 -21.51
N GLU A 87 11.38 -12.40 -21.04
CA GLU A 87 11.67 -11.23 -21.87
C GLU A 87 12.44 -10.17 -21.05
N LYS A 88 13.49 -9.64 -21.67
CA LYS A 88 14.50 -8.66 -21.19
C LYS A 88 14.06 -7.75 -20.02
N PRO A 89 14.96 -7.40 -19.07
CA PRO A 89 14.60 -6.72 -17.84
C PRO A 89 14.10 -5.30 -18.11
N VAL A 90 12.78 -5.17 -18.27
CA VAL A 90 12.06 -3.89 -18.19
C VAL A 90 12.24 -3.41 -16.76
N THR A 91 12.92 -2.28 -16.56
CA THR A 91 13.22 -1.79 -15.22
C THR A 91 11.90 -1.54 -14.46
N ARG A 92 11.92 -1.64 -13.12
CA ARG A 92 10.71 -1.38 -12.32
C ARG A 92 10.11 0.02 -12.56
N SER A 93 10.90 0.99 -13.07
CA SER A 93 10.41 2.31 -13.49
C SER A 93 9.52 2.19 -14.73
N ASP A 94 10.02 1.54 -15.78
CA ASP A 94 9.29 1.39 -17.04
C ASP A 94 7.96 0.64 -16.87
N ARG A 95 7.89 -0.34 -15.95
CA ARG A 95 6.63 -1.03 -15.63
C ARG A 95 5.64 -0.11 -14.93
N ARG A 96 6.09 0.74 -14.00
CA ARG A 96 5.24 1.72 -13.32
C ARG A 96 4.74 2.76 -14.31
N ASP A 97 5.60 3.26 -15.18
CA ASP A 97 5.25 4.26 -16.17
C ASP A 97 4.21 3.72 -17.17
N ARG A 98 4.37 2.46 -17.61
CA ARG A 98 3.34 1.77 -18.41
C ARG A 98 2.02 1.62 -17.65
N ARG A 99 2.08 1.24 -16.37
CA ARG A 99 0.88 1.09 -15.54
C ARG A 99 0.17 2.42 -15.30
N ILE A 100 0.91 3.49 -15.05
CA ILE A 100 0.38 4.85 -14.92
C ILE A 100 -0.31 5.23 -16.20
N HIS A 101 0.34 5.06 -17.35
CA HIS A 101 -0.24 5.41 -18.64
C HIS A 101 -1.52 4.61 -18.94
N GLN A 102 -1.53 3.30 -18.66
CA GLN A 102 -2.75 2.47 -18.80
C GLN A 102 -3.88 2.94 -17.88
N LEU A 103 -3.57 3.26 -16.63
CA LEU A 103 -4.55 3.75 -15.67
C LEU A 103 -5.10 5.13 -16.06
N GLU A 104 -4.25 6.03 -16.56
CA GLU A 104 -4.66 7.34 -17.07
C GLU A 104 -5.60 7.21 -18.28
N GLN A 105 -5.28 6.34 -19.23
CA GLN A 105 -6.13 6.04 -20.37
C GLN A 105 -7.49 5.47 -19.93
N ALA A 106 -7.50 4.50 -19.01
CA ALA A 106 -8.72 3.92 -18.49
C ALA A 106 -9.57 4.95 -17.73
N ASN A 107 -8.94 5.83 -16.94
CA ASN A 107 -9.62 6.89 -16.21
C ASN A 107 -10.24 7.92 -17.17
N ALA A 108 -9.50 8.31 -18.21
CA ALA A 108 -10.03 9.19 -19.26
C ALA A 108 -11.23 8.58 -19.98
N ALA A 109 -11.17 7.29 -20.35
CA ALA A 109 -12.27 6.58 -20.98
C ALA A 109 -13.52 6.52 -20.09
N LEU A 110 -13.36 6.13 -18.82
CA LEU A 110 -14.46 6.07 -17.86
C LEU A 110 -15.08 7.45 -17.59
N ARG A 111 -14.26 8.51 -17.52
CA ARG A 111 -14.76 9.88 -17.35
C ARG A 111 -15.58 10.34 -18.55
N ALA A 112 -15.14 10.03 -19.77
CA ALA A 112 -15.86 10.35 -20.99
C ALA A 112 -17.20 9.59 -21.06
N GLU A 113 -17.21 8.31 -20.72
CA GLU A 113 -18.43 7.51 -20.64
C GLU A 113 -19.41 8.07 -19.60
N ASN A 114 -18.92 8.38 -18.39
CA ASN A 114 -19.75 8.94 -17.33
C ASN A 114 -20.36 10.29 -17.74
N HIS A 115 -19.59 11.14 -18.42
CA HIS A 115 -20.09 12.39 -18.97
C HIS A 115 -21.20 12.15 -20.00
N GLY A 116 -20.99 11.23 -20.94
CA GLY A 116 -21.98 10.88 -21.95
C GLY A 116 -23.27 10.31 -21.36
N LEU A 117 -23.17 9.43 -20.36
CA LEU A 117 -24.32 8.89 -19.63
C LEU A 117 -25.09 9.99 -18.89
N ARG A 118 -24.39 10.91 -18.22
CA ARG A 118 -25.01 12.06 -17.54
C ARG A 118 -25.72 13.00 -18.52
N GLU A 119 -25.18 13.21 -19.72
CA GLU A 119 -25.90 13.97 -20.75
C GLU A 119 -27.16 13.26 -21.24
N ARG A 120 -27.09 11.96 -21.47
CA ARG A 120 -28.27 11.16 -21.86
C ARG A 120 -29.36 11.23 -20.79
N LEU A 121 -28.97 11.07 -19.52
CA LEU A 121 -29.89 11.17 -18.40
C LEU A 121 -30.58 12.53 -18.36
N ARG A 122 -29.80 13.63 -18.44
CA ARG A 122 -30.34 14.99 -18.48
C ARG A 122 -31.35 15.22 -19.60
N ARG A 123 -31.10 14.65 -20.79
CA ARG A 123 -32.04 14.74 -21.93
C ARG A 123 -33.33 13.97 -21.65
N LEU A 124 -33.23 12.77 -21.10
CA LEU A 124 -34.41 11.95 -20.75
C LEU A 124 -35.24 12.62 -19.66
N GLU A 125 -34.61 13.09 -18.59
CA GLU A 125 -35.26 13.85 -17.51
C GLU A 125 -35.99 15.08 -18.07
N HIS A 126 -35.40 15.79 -19.03
CA HIS A 126 -36.05 16.93 -19.68
C HIS A 126 -37.29 16.51 -20.48
N VAL A 127 -37.21 15.43 -21.26
CA VAL A 127 -38.34 14.89 -22.02
C VAL A 127 -39.46 14.45 -21.07
N GLU A 128 -39.13 13.72 -20.01
CA GLU A 128 -40.09 13.31 -18.98
C GLU A 128 -40.78 14.52 -18.35
N ALA A 129 -40.04 15.56 -17.98
CA ALA A 129 -40.62 16.79 -17.43
C ALA A 129 -41.59 17.49 -18.39
N VAL A 130 -41.27 17.54 -19.68
CA VAL A 130 -42.14 18.13 -20.71
C VAL A 130 -43.38 17.27 -20.95
N MET A 131 -43.24 15.94 -20.97
CA MET A 131 -44.37 15.00 -21.07
C MET A 131 -45.32 15.12 -19.86
N MET A 132 -44.77 15.18 -18.65
CA MET A 132 -45.54 15.29 -17.40
C MET A 132 -46.25 16.64 -17.25
N THR A 133 -45.72 17.70 -17.88
CA THR A 133 -46.34 19.05 -17.90
C THR A 133 -47.31 19.26 -19.06
N GLY A 134 -47.51 18.25 -19.92
CA GLY A 134 -48.53 18.24 -20.98
C GLY A 134 -48.21 19.10 -22.21
N ARG A 135 -47.01 19.70 -22.32
CA ARG A 135 -46.59 20.42 -23.52
C ARG A 135 -46.02 19.44 -24.55
N ARG A 136 -46.54 19.43 -25.78
CA ARG A 136 -45.99 18.59 -26.86
C ARG A 136 -44.62 19.13 -27.29
N VAL A 137 -43.61 18.25 -27.37
CA VAL A 137 -42.32 18.55 -28.02
C VAL A 137 -42.56 18.51 -29.54
N ALA A 138 -42.31 19.61 -30.24
CA ALA A 138 -42.38 19.64 -31.71
C ALA A 138 -41.24 18.80 -32.32
N PRO A 139 -41.48 18.10 -33.45
CA PRO A 139 -40.50 17.20 -34.07
C PRO A 139 -39.25 17.91 -34.55
#